data_AF-A0AAV5TDJ2-F1
#
_entry.id   AF-A0AAV5TDJ2-F1
#
_cell.length_a   1.000
_cell.length_b   1.000
_cell.length_c   1.000
_cell.angle_alpha   90.00
_cell.angle_beta   90.00
_cell.angle_gamma   90.00
#
_symmetry.space_group_name_H-M   'P 1'
#
loop_
_entity.id
_entity.type
_entity.pdbx_description
1 polymer ?
#
loop_
_entity_poly.entity_id
_entity_poly.type
_entity_poly.pdbx_seq_one_letter_code
_entity_poly.pdbx_strand_id
1 'polypeptide(L)'
;MLSDTTVCRICSSPNNSTHFGIDACRACTAFFKRAVLSGHRYQCKTGLRQCSITRDDKFTCRRCRYDKCVSAGMVYEGLVRVRRKTPGEAQVRHSPSIFVPCPSGSLIARISCKFRRSVTKREENELAVLRLCKNARRLPHPIQEIYVCTSDLLPRAMHVTIQEAWAFLHSVFPSLKELDIQEQMDLYRFYL
;
A
#
# COMPACT_ATOMS: atom_id res chain seq x y z
N MET A 1 34.55 -15.89 6.25
CA MET A 1 33.33 -15.34 5.62
C MET A 1 32.59 -14.54 6.68
N LEU A 2 32.52 -13.22 6.55
CA LEU A 2 31.75 -12.36 7.46
C LEU A 2 30.26 -12.63 7.23
N SER A 3 29.57 -13.16 8.25
CA SER A 3 28.11 -13.16 8.26
C SER A 3 27.65 -11.72 8.53
N ASP A 4 27.11 -11.03 7.52
CA ASP A 4 26.46 -9.73 7.73
C ASP A 4 25.22 -9.92 8.60
N THR A 5 25.40 -9.80 9.92
CA THR A 5 24.31 -9.78 10.88
C THR A 5 23.58 -8.45 10.75
N THR A 6 22.46 -8.42 10.04
CA THR A 6 21.60 -7.25 9.98
C THR A 6 20.82 -7.10 11.29
N VAL A 7 20.39 -5.89 11.63
CA VAL A 7 19.62 -5.63 12.86
C VAL A 7 18.15 -5.41 12.52
N CYS A 8 17.26 -5.95 13.37
CA CYS A 8 15.82 -5.74 13.23
C CYS A 8 15.47 -4.26 13.37
N ARG A 9 14.89 -3.64 12.34
CA ARG A 9 14.47 -2.23 12.35
C ARG A 9 13.42 -1.89 13.41
N ILE A 10 12.78 -2.90 13.99
CA ILE A 10 11.71 -2.72 14.99
C ILE A 10 12.24 -2.76 16.42
N CYS A 11 12.97 -3.81 16.77
CA CYS A 11 13.41 -4.07 18.16
C CYS A 11 14.93 -4.20 18.32
N SER A 12 15.70 -3.90 17.27
CA SER A 12 17.16 -3.93 17.23
C SER A 12 17.82 -5.27 17.56
N SER A 13 17.05 -6.36 17.55
CA SER A 13 17.60 -7.71 17.75
C SER A 13 18.41 -8.15 16.52
N PRO A 14 19.46 -8.98 16.71
CA PRO A 14 20.16 -9.61 15.60
C PRO A 14 19.18 -10.34 14.67
N ASN A 15 19.41 -10.20 13.37
CA ASN A 15 18.57 -10.73 12.32
C ASN A 15 19.42 -11.13 11.11
N ASN A 16 18.98 -12.17 10.40
CA ASN A 16 19.71 -12.69 9.24
C ASN A 16 18.83 -12.71 7.97
N SER A 17 17.60 -12.20 8.03
CA SER A 17 16.64 -12.32 6.93
C SER A 17 15.61 -11.18 6.88
N THR A 18 15.29 -10.72 5.67
CA THR A 18 14.26 -9.71 5.42
C THR A 18 12.86 -10.36 5.42
N HIS A 19 11.88 -9.70 6.07
CA HIS A 19 10.50 -10.17 6.16
C HIS A 19 9.53 -8.99 5.99
N PHE A 20 8.48 -9.19 5.17
CA PHE A 20 7.46 -8.17 4.90
C PHE A 20 8.04 -6.83 4.40
N GLY A 21 9.08 -6.91 3.56
CA GLY A 21 9.72 -5.75 2.94
C GLY A 21 10.82 -5.07 3.75
N ILE A 22 11.11 -5.52 4.99
CA ILE A 22 12.15 -4.90 5.83
C ILE A 22 12.97 -5.92 6.63
N ASP A 23 14.13 -5.49 7.13
CA ASP A 23 14.94 -6.29 8.06
C ASP A 23 14.25 -6.37 9.41
N ALA A 24 13.63 -7.52 9.68
CA ALA A 24 12.87 -7.75 10.89
C ALA A 24 13.10 -9.16 11.41
N CYS A 25 13.24 -9.28 12.73
CA CYS A 25 13.35 -10.58 13.38
C CYS A 25 12.03 -11.35 13.34
N ARG A 26 12.13 -12.67 13.44
CA ARG A 26 10.99 -13.61 13.45
C ARG A 26 9.88 -13.22 14.44
N ALA A 27 10.25 -12.68 15.60
CA ALA A 27 9.27 -12.24 16.61
C ALA A 27 8.44 -11.03 16.16
N CYS A 28 9.08 -10.02 15.55
CA CYS A 28 8.39 -8.84 15.01
C CYS A 28 7.54 -9.21 13.79
N THR A 29 8.03 -10.10 12.93
CA THR A 29 7.28 -10.68 11.81
C THR A 29 6.02 -11.39 12.29
N ALA A 30 6.13 -12.31 13.25
CA ALA A 30 4.98 -13.04 13.79
C ALA A 30 4.00 -12.13 14.56
N PHE A 31 4.52 -11.11 15.25
CA PHE A 31 3.69 -10.08 15.88
C PHE A 31 2.89 -9.29 14.83
N PHE A 32 3.56 -8.76 13.80
CA PHE A 32 2.94 -7.94 12.77
C PHE A 32 1.86 -8.71 12.01
N LYS A 33 2.16 -9.95 11.59
CA LYS A 33 1.18 -10.84 10.95
C LYS A 33 -0.06 -11.05 11.82
N ARG A 34 0.10 -11.33 13.13
CA ARG A 34 -1.04 -11.49 14.05
C ARG A 34 -1.82 -10.20 14.22
N ALA A 35 -1.12 -9.07 14.36
CA ALA A 35 -1.75 -7.75 14.50
C ALA A 35 -2.64 -7.43 13.30
N VAL A 36 -2.11 -7.60 12.08
CA VAL A 36 -2.85 -7.37 10.83
C VAL A 36 -4.05 -8.33 10.71
N LEU A 37 -3.84 -9.63 10.91
CA LEU A 37 -4.90 -10.63 10.80
C LEU A 37 -6.01 -10.48 11.84
N SER A 38 -5.67 -10.03 13.06
CA SER A 38 -6.64 -9.84 14.14
C SER A 38 -7.50 -8.58 13.98
N GLY A 39 -7.02 -7.58 13.23
CA GLY A 39 -7.67 -6.26 13.16
C GLY A 39 -7.76 -5.51 14.51
N HIS A 40 -7.07 -5.99 15.55
CA HIS A 40 -7.25 -5.47 16.90
C HIS A 40 -6.61 -4.08 17.08
N ARG A 41 -7.35 -3.16 17.69
CA ARG A 41 -6.88 -1.79 17.98
C ARG A 41 -6.16 -1.77 19.33
N TYR A 42 -4.84 -1.90 19.30
CA TYR A 42 -4.04 -1.77 20.53
C TYR A 42 -4.13 -0.35 21.11
N GLN A 43 -4.22 -0.26 22.44
CA GLN A 43 -4.10 1.01 23.17
C GLN A 43 -2.69 1.13 23.76
N CYS A 44 -2.15 2.35 23.76
CA CYS A 44 -0.89 2.63 24.42
C CYS A 44 -1.14 2.93 25.89
N LYS A 45 -0.52 2.17 26.80
CA LYS A 45 -0.73 2.33 28.25
C LYS A 45 -0.34 3.72 28.76
N THR A 46 0.68 4.34 28.15
CA THR A 46 1.15 5.67 28.54
C THR A 46 0.41 6.80 27.81
N GLY A 47 -0.42 6.50 26.82
CA GLY A 47 -1.08 7.50 25.97
C GLY A 47 -0.15 8.23 24.98
N LEU A 48 1.15 8.35 25.28
CA LEU A 48 2.12 9.15 24.52
C LEU A 48 2.53 8.54 23.16
N ARG A 49 2.26 7.25 22.94
CA ARG A 49 2.62 6.50 21.70
C ARG A 49 4.12 6.55 21.33
N GLN A 50 4.99 6.78 22.30
CA GLN A 50 6.45 6.90 22.11
C GLN A 50 7.23 5.86 22.93
N CYS A 51 6.61 4.71 23.27
CA CYS A 51 7.29 3.67 24.03
C CYS A 51 8.47 3.08 23.26
N SER A 52 9.61 2.94 23.92
CA SER A 52 10.79 2.24 23.38
C SER A 52 10.47 0.78 23.10
N ILE A 53 10.89 0.28 21.94
CA ILE A 53 10.71 -1.11 21.53
C ILE A 53 12.09 -1.78 21.49
N THR A 54 12.38 -2.59 22.50
CA THR A 54 13.62 -3.38 22.61
C THR A 54 13.30 -4.87 22.72
N ARG A 55 14.31 -5.72 22.54
CA ARG A 55 14.16 -7.18 22.65
C ARG A 55 13.82 -7.64 24.06
N ASP A 56 14.41 -6.99 25.07
CA ASP A 56 14.45 -7.49 26.45
C ASP A 56 13.24 -7.05 27.28
N ASP A 57 12.42 -6.13 26.76
CA ASP A 57 11.22 -5.69 27.44
C ASP A 57 10.08 -6.71 27.27
N LYS A 58 9.89 -7.54 28.30
CA LYS A 58 8.82 -8.53 28.43
C LYS A 58 7.41 -7.92 28.29
N PHE A 59 7.28 -6.60 28.47
CA PHE A 59 6.01 -5.88 28.42
C PHE A 59 5.99 -4.77 27.36
N THR A 60 6.67 -4.99 26.23
CA THR A 60 6.69 -4.02 25.13
C THR A 60 5.28 -3.58 24.71
N CYS A 61 5.08 -2.27 24.59
CA CYS A 61 3.79 -1.69 24.21
C CYS A 61 3.34 -2.18 22.81
N ARG A 62 2.26 -2.97 22.75
CA ARG A 62 1.73 -3.53 21.49
C ARG A 62 1.33 -2.44 20.50
N ARG A 63 0.80 -1.31 20.97
CA ARG A 63 0.45 -0.18 20.11
C ARG A 63 1.68 0.42 19.45
N CYS A 64 2.66 0.84 20.24
CA CYS A 64 3.89 1.45 19.72
C CYS A 64 4.69 0.47 18.85
N ARG A 65 4.69 -0.83 19.20
CA ARG A 65 5.32 -1.87 18.38
C ARG A 65 4.66 -2.01 17.02
N TYR A 66 3.33 -2.01 16.96
CA TYR A 66 2.58 -2.07 15.71
C TYR A 66 2.77 -0.79 14.87
N ASP A 67 2.64 0.37 15.49
CA ASP A 67 2.88 1.67 14.83
C ASP A 67 4.30 1.72 14.24
N LYS A 68 5.31 1.23 14.96
CA LYS A 68 6.69 1.14 14.48
C LYS A 68 6.83 0.20 13.28
N CYS A 69 6.18 -0.97 13.31
CA CYS A 69 6.12 -1.88 12.15
C CYS A 69 5.57 -1.20 10.89
N VAL A 70 4.45 -0.48 11.03
CA VAL A 70 3.84 0.24 9.91
C VAL A 70 4.73 1.38 9.43
N SER A 71 5.27 2.19 10.35
CA SER A 71 6.15 3.32 10.00
C SER A 71 7.45 2.89 9.32
N ALA A 72 7.94 1.69 9.64
CA ALA A 72 9.13 1.13 9.02
C ALA A 72 8.85 0.57 7.61
N GLY A 73 7.58 0.46 7.19
CA GLY A 73 7.19 -0.05 5.88
C GLY A 73 6.88 -1.54 5.84
N MET A 74 6.55 -2.19 6.96
CA MET A 74 6.09 -3.59 6.91
C MET A 74 4.78 -3.71 6.15
N VAL A 75 4.75 -4.58 5.13
CA VAL A 75 3.53 -4.88 4.36
C VAL A 75 3.20 -6.37 4.47
N TYR A 76 2.00 -6.68 4.95
CA TYR A 76 1.48 -8.04 5.00
C TYR A 76 0.46 -8.23 3.87
N GLU A 77 0.90 -8.79 2.75
CA GLU A 77 0.06 -9.07 1.57
C GLU A 77 -0.73 -10.38 1.68
N GLY A 78 -0.56 -11.13 2.78
CA GLY A 78 -1.20 -12.42 2.95
C GLY A 78 -2.72 -12.29 3.02
N LEU A 79 -3.41 -12.83 2.02
CA LEU A 79 -4.85 -13.08 2.02
C LEU A 79 -5.31 -13.49 3.42
N VAL A 80 -6.17 -12.67 4.02
CA VAL A 80 -6.83 -12.99 5.29
C VAL A 80 -7.75 -14.18 5.01
N ARG A 81 -7.22 -15.41 5.10
CA ARG A 81 -8.05 -16.59 5.30
C ARG A 81 -8.64 -16.43 6.70
N VAL A 82 -9.76 -15.70 6.78
CA VAL A 82 -10.66 -15.79 7.92
C VAL A 82 -10.92 -17.29 8.06
N ARG A 83 -10.42 -17.88 9.14
CA ARG A 83 -10.62 -19.29 9.44
C ARG A 83 -12.10 -19.45 9.81
N ARG A 84 -12.98 -19.45 8.80
CA ARG A 84 -14.34 -19.92 8.96
C ARG A 84 -14.22 -21.41 9.28
N LYS A 85 -14.72 -21.81 10.44
CA LYS A 85 -14.93 -23.22 10.74
C LYS A 85 -16.00 -23.74 9.76
N THR A 86 -15.81 -25.00 9.34
CA THR A 86 -16.68 -25.94 8.60
C THR A 86 -16.50 -26.08 7.07
N PRO A 87 -16.71 -27.29 6.53
CA PRO A 87 -15.80 -27.92 5.57
C PRO A 87 -16.39 -28.11 4.16
N GLY A 88 -15.49 -28.28 3.19
CA GLY A 88 -15.83 -28.87 1.89
C GLY A 88 -15.42 -28.02 0.71
N GLU A 89 -14.76 -28.68 -0.23
CA GLU A 89 -14.59 -28.33 -1.64
C GLU A 89 -13.36 -27.50 -2.05
N ALA A 90 -12.61 -28.14 -2.93
CA ALA A 90 -11.42 -27.68 -3.59
C ALA A 90 -11.75 -26.62 -4.65
N GLN A 91 -10.80 -25.73 -4.99
CA GLN A 91 -10.13 -25.77 -6.29
C GLN A 91 -9.26 -24.54 -6.64
N VAL A 92 -8.23 -24.86 -7.44
CA VAL A 92 -7.59 -24.10 -8.52
C VAL A 92 -6.62 -22.96 -8.18
N ARG A 93 -5.39 -23.15 -8.68
CA ARG A 93 -4.29 -22.17 -8.70
C ARG A 93 -4.41 -21.35 -9.99
N HIS A 94 -4.65 -20.05 -9.87
CA HIS A 94 -4.32 -19.08 -10.91
C HIS A 94 -3.43 -17.98 -10.32
N SER A 95 -2.41 -17.59 -11.10
CA SER A 95 -1.39 -16.59 -10.81
C SER A 95 -1.98 -15.25 -10.35
N PRO A 96 -1.44 -14.58 -9.32
CA PRO A 96 -2.14 -13.47 -8.69
C PRO A 96 -1.90 -12.16 -9.44
N SER A 97 -2.89 -11.76 -10.25
CA SER A 97 -3.24 -10.34 -10.39
C SER A 97 -3.87 -9.91 -9.05
N ILE A 98 -3.31 -8.86 -8.45
CA ILE A 98 -3.59 -8.42 -7.08
C ILE A 98 -5.01 -7.84 -6.98
N PHE A 99 -6.00 -8.71 -6.78
CA PHE A 99 -7.33 -8.30 -6.33
C PHE A 99 -7.36 -8.30 -4.80
N VAL A 100 -7.01 -7.18 -4.16
CA VAL A 100 -7.26 -6.98 -2.71
C VAL A 100 -8.77 -6.85 -2.51
N PRO A 101 -9.52 -7.79 -1.89
CA PRO A 101 -10.96 -7.60 -1.69
C PRO A 101 -11.20 -6.41 -0.77
N CYS A 102 -12.09 -5.50 -1.20
CA CYS A 102 -12.43 -4.31 -0.42
C CYS A 102 -13.14 -4.76 0.88
N PRO A 103 -12.66 -4.40 2.07
CA PRO A 103 -13.36 -4.75 3.31
C PRO A 103 -14.73 -4.06 3.35
N SER A 104 -15.71 -4.73 3.93
CA SER A 104 -17.02 -4.18 4.31
C SER A 104 -16.86 -3.16 5.46
N GLY A 105 -16.13 -2.09 5.20
CA GLY A 105 -15.91 -0.95 6.10
C GLY A 105 -16.84 0.22 5.78
N SER A 106 -16.66 1.32 6.51
CA SER A 106 -17.38 2.58 6.28
C SER A 106 -17.25 3.08 4.84
N LEU A 107 -18.13 3.99 4.41
CA LEU A 107 -18.07 4.61 3.08
C LEU A 107 -16.66 5.15 2.77
N ILE A 108 -16.06 5.88 3.72
CA ILE A 108 -14.68 6.39 3.58
C ILE A 108 -13.65 5.27 3.42
N ALA A 109 -13.79 4.14 4.13
CA ALA A 109 -12.89 3.01 3.96
C ALA A 109 -13.00 2.38 2.57
N ARG A 110 -14.22 2.29 2.01
CA ARG A 110 -14.47 1.80 0.66
C ARG A 110 -13.90 2.73 -0.40
N ILE A 111 -14.11 4.05 -0.25
CA ILE A 111 -13.54 5.08 -1.13
C ILE A 111 -12.01 5.02 -1.08
N SER A 112 -11.43 4.97 0.12
CA SER A 112 -9.98 4.88 0.32
C SER A 112 -9.38 3.64 -0.35
N CYS A 113 -10.09 2.51 -0.31
CA CYS A 113 -9.64 1.30 -1.00
C CYS A 113 -9.66 1.47 -2.52
N LYS A 114 -10.73 2.06 -3.08
CA LYS A 114 -10.81 2.35 -4.52
C LYS A 114 -9.74 3.35 -4.96
N PHE A 115 -9.47 4.35 -4.13
CA PHE A 115 -8.43 5.36 -4.40
C PHE A 115 -7.05 4.71 -4.46
N ARG A 116 -6.68 3.88 -3.47
CA ARG A 116 -5.40 3.15 -3.50
C ARG A 116 -5.23 2.31 -4.76
N ARG A 117 -6.28 1.60 -5.19
CA ARG A 117 -6.25 0.82 -6.44
C ARG A 117 -6.06 1.70 -7.67
N SER A 118 -6.72 2.86 -7.72
CA SER A 118 -6.54 3.83 -8.80
C SER A 118 -5.12 4.38 -8.86
N VAL A 119 -4.50 4.68 -7.70
CA VAL A 119 -3.10 5.11 -7.63
C VAL A 119 -2.16 4.04 -8.20
N THR A 120 -2.29 2.77 -7.78
CA THR A 120 -1.48 1.68 -8.31
C THR A 120 -1.70 1.49 -9.81
N LYS A 121 -2.95 1.57 -10.29
CA LYS A 121 -3.27 1.45 -11.72
C LYS A 121 -2.63 2.58 -12.54
N ARG A 122 -2.63 3.80 -12.01
CA ARG A 122 -1.98 4.95 -12.62
C ARG A 122 -0.46 4.75 -12.70
N GLU A 123 0.17 4.31 -11.61
CA GLU A 123 1.62 4.01 -11.58
C GLU A 123 2.00 2.96 -12.65
N GLU A 124 1.22 1.87 -12.77
CA GLU A 124 1.43 0.85 -13.80
C GLU A 124 1.35 1.43 -15.22
N ASN A 125 0.35 2.29 -15.47
CA ASN A 125 0.13 2.89 -16.78
C ASN A 125 1.18 3.97 -17.11
N GLU A 126 1.59 4.77 -16.13
CA GLU A 126 2.69 5.75 -16.27
C GLU A 126 4.02 5.03 -16.60
N LEU A 127 4.32 3.91 -15.92
CA LEU A 127 5.46 3.07 -16.24
C LEU A 127 5.38 2.47 -17.66
N ALA A 128 4.18 2.09 -18.10
CA ALA A 128 3.96 1.63 -19.47
C ALA A 128 4.22 2.74 -20.50
N VAL A 129 3.76 3.97 -20.24
CA VAL A 129 4.05 5.15 -21.07
C VAL A 129 5.55 5.41 -21.14
N LEU A 130 6.25 5.36 -20.01
CA LEU A 130 7.71 5.56 -19.96
C LEU A 130 8.46 4.57 -20.85
N ARG A 131 8.02 3.31 -20.91
CA ARG A 131 8.61 2.28 -21.79
C ARG A 131 8.42 2.56 -23.29
N LEU A 132 7.41 3.36 -23.65
CA LEU A 132 7.13 3.75 -25.04
C LEU A 132 7.91 4.99 -25.48
N CYS A 133 8.35 5.82 -24.53
CA CYS A 133 9.09 7.05 -24.79
C CYS A 133 10.59 6.75 -25.01
N LYS A 134 11.04 6.83 -26.27
CA LYS A 134 12.43 6.56 -26.66
C LYS A 134 13.45 7.52 -26.02
N ASN A 135 13.01 8.72 -25.64
CA ASN A 135 13.85 9.77 -25.06
C ASN A 135 13.71 9.89 -23.53
N ALA A 136 13.07 8.92 -22.86
CA ALA A 136 12.89 8.95 -21.42
C ALA A 136 14.25 8.89 -20.70
N ARG A 137 14.64 9.99 -20.05
CA ARG A 137 15.90 10.09 -19.31
C ARG A 137 15.64 10.07 -17.81
N ARG A 138 16.14 9.04 -17.11
CA ARG A 138 16.06 8.93 -15.65
C ARG A 138 17.03 9.91 -14.98
N LEU A 139 16.57 10.57 -13.93
CA LEU A 139 17.38 11.41 -13.05
C LEU A 139 17.84 10.61 -11.82
N PRO A 140 19.07 10.82 -11.34
CA PRO A 140 19.56 10.15 -10.15
C PRO A 140 18.81 10.67 -8.92
N HIS A 141 18.12 9.77 -8.20
CA HIS A 141 17.47 10.08 -6.93
C HIS A 141 17.56 8.86 -5.99
N PRO A 142 17.82 9.04 -4.68
CA PRO A 142 18.14 7.93 -3.77
C PRO A 142 16.96 7.00 -3.47
N ILE A 143 15.72 7.46 -3.63
CA ILE A 143 14.52 6.73 -3.18
C ILE A 143 13.36 6.72 -4.20
N GLN A 144 13.50 7.40 -5.33
CA GLN A 144 12.41 7.56 -6.30
C GLN A 144 12.94 7.38 -7.73
N GLU A 145 12.08 6.90 -8.61
CA GLU A 145 12.36 6.84 -10.04
C GLU A 145 11.80 8.11 -10.69
N ILE A 146 12.68 9.09 -10.88
CA ILE A 146 12.33 10.38 -11.46
C ILE A 146 12.81 10.42 -12.90
N TYR A 147 11.99 10.92 -13.82
CA TYR A 147 12.32 11.06 -15.23
C TYR A 147 12.25 12.52 -15.66
N VAL A 148 13.09 12.92 -16.62
CA VAL A 148 12.99 14.23 -17.26
C VAL A 148 11.67 14.32 -18.00
N CYS A 149 10.91 15.36 -17.70
CA CYS A 149 9.69 15.68 -18.41
C CYS A 149 10.03 16.18 -19.82
N THR A 150 9.68 15.39 -20.83
CA THR A 150 9.87 15.72 -22.25
C THR A 150 8.53 16.01 -22.93
N SER A 151 8.57 16.67 -24.08
CA SER A 151 7.37 17.03 -24.84
C SER A 151 6.56 15.82 -25.32
N ASP A 152 7.19 14.66 -25.49
CA ASP A 152 6.51 13.40 -25.84
C ASP A 152 5.97 12.65 -24.62
N LEU A 153 6.58 12.84 -23.45
CA LEU A 153 6.19 12.16 -22.21
C LEU A 153 5.03 12.87 -21.50
N LEU A 154 5.09 14.21 -21.40
CA LEU A 154 4.13 14.99 -20.62
C LEU A 154 2.67 14.79 -21.07
N PRO A 155 2.32 14.90 -22.37
CA PRO A 155 0.93 14.74 -22.80
C PRO A 155 0.41 13.33 -22.51
N ARG A 156 1.26 12.31 -22.63
CA ARG A 156 0.89 10.90 -22.38
C ARG A 156 0.70 10.63 -20.89
N ALA A 157 1.58 11.15 -20.03
CA ALA A 157 1.45 11.04 -18.59
C ALA A 157 0.20 11.79 -18.07
N MET A 158 -0.07 12.99 -18.61
CA MET A 158 -1.30 13.72 -18.29
C MET A 158 -2.55 12.97 -18.74
N HIS A 159 -2.54 12.37 -19.93
CA HIS A 159 -3.65 11.55 -20.41
C HIS A 159 -3.95 10.38 -19.47
N VAL A 160 -2.91 9.64 -19.04
CA VAL A 160 -3.06 8.57 -18.04
C VAL A 160 -3.64 9.10 -16.73
N THR A 161 -3.13 10.24 -16.25
CA THR A 161 -3.62 10.84 -14.99
C THR A 161 -5.10 11.19 -15.07
N ILE A 162 -5.52 11.84 -16.16
CA ILE A 162 -6.91 12.24 -16.38
C ILE A 162 -7.81 10.99 -16.49
N GLN A 163 -7.42 10.00 -17.30
CA GLN A 163 -8.19 8.78 -17.48
C GLN A 163 -8.38 8.00 -16.17
N GLU A 164 -7.33 7.84 -15.37
CA GLU A 164 -7.41 7.09 -14.11
C GLU A 164 -8.17 7.86 -13.02
N ALA A 165 -8.03 9.20 -12.98
CA ALA A 165 -8.83 10.03 -12.09
C ALA A 165 -10.32 9.91 -12.43
N TRP A 166 -10.65 9.96 -13.72
CA TRP A 166 -12.02 9.80 -14.21
C TRP A 166 -12.61 8.42 -13.90
N ALA A 167 -11.83 7.36 -14.17
CA ALA A 167 -12.21 5.99 -13.85
C ALA A 167 -12.46 5.79 -12.35
N PHE A 168 -11.64 6.40 -11.50
CA PHE A 168 -11.84 6.40 -10.05
C PHE A 168 -13.13 7.11 -9.64
N LEU A 169 -13.37 8.31 -10.16
CA LEU A 169 -14.56 9.11 -9.85
C LEU A 169 -15.85 8.35 -10.22
N HIS A 170 -15.93 7.80 -11.42
CA HIS A 170 -17.08 6.98 -11.82
C HIS A 170 -17.21 5.68 -11.03
N SER A 171 -16.10 5.14 -10.52
CA SER A 171 -16.15 3.97 -9.64
C SER A 171 -16.72 4.33 -8.27
N VAL A 172 -16.41 5.51 -7.73
CA VAL A 172 -16.89 5.95 -6.41
C VAL A 172 -18.30 6.54 -6.46
N PHE A 173 -18.59 7.29 -7.52
CA PHE A 173 -19.84 8.02 -7.74
C PHE A 173 -20.46 7.57 -9.07
N PRO A 174 -21.16 6.42 -9.12
CA PRO A 174 -21.77 5.93 -10.35
C PRO A 174 -22.77 6.92 -10.99
N SER A 175 -23.45 7.72 -10.16
CA SER A 175 -24.39 8.76 -10.60
C SER A 175 -23.76 9.85 -11.46
N LEU A 176 -22.42 10.03 -11.41
CA LEU A 176 -21.75 10.94 -12.34
C LEU A 176 -21.93 10.53 -13.81
N LYS A 177 -22.22 9.24 -14.09
CA LYS A 177 -22.48 8.77 -15.45
C LYS A 177 -23.84 9.21 -16.00
N GLU A 178 -24.74 9.64 -15.11
CA GLU A 178 -26.10 10.06 -15.47
C GLU A 178 -26.14 11.52 -15.93
N LEU A 179 -25.09 12.29 -15.60
CA LEU A 179 -24.93 13.68 -16.02
C LEU A 179 -24.45 13.76 -17.47
N ASP A 180 -24.81 14.83 -18.18
CA ASP A 180 -24.25 15.08 -19.51
C ASP A 180 -22.78 15.54 -19.43
N ILE A 181 -22.08 15.54 -20.56
CA ILE A 181 -20.65 15.86 -20.57
C ILE A 181 -20.36 17.31 -20.14
N GLN A 182 -21.28 18.24 -20.40
CA GLN A 182 -21.13 19.65 -20.04
C GLN A 182 -21.27 19.83 -18.53
N GLU A 183 -22.26 19.17 -17.91
CA GLU A 183 -22.45 19.13 -16.46
C GLU A 183 -21.25 18.49 -15.75
N GLN A 184 -20.71 17.41 -16.33
CA GLN A 184 -19.52 16.77 -15.79
C GLN A 184 -18.27 17.66 -15.94
N MET A 185 -18.15 18.45 -17.00
CA MET A 185 -17.07 19.43 -17.18
C MET A 185 -17.21 20.61 -16.21
N ASP A 186 -18.44 21.06 -15.94
CA ASP A 186 -18.70 22.17 -15.01
C ASP A 186 -18.27 21.85 -13.57
N LEU A 187 -18.28 20.59 -13.15
CA LEU A 187 -17.71 20.15 -11.86
C LEU A 187 -16.22 20.50 -11.70
N TYR A 188 -15.48 20.58 -12.81
CA TYR A 188 -14.04 20.85 -12.83
C TYR A 188 -13.69 22.24 -13.34
N ARG A 189 -14.69 23.06 -13.69
CA ARG A 189 -14.50 24.38 -14.30
C ARG A 189 -13.70 25.37 -13.45
N PHE A 190 -13.67 25.17 -12.13
CA PHE A 190 -12.88 25.98 -11.20
C PHE A 190 -11.54 25.35 -10.82
N TYR A 191 -11.22 24.16 -11.35
CA TYR A 191 -10.01 23.39 -11.03
C TYR A 191 -9.03 23.25 -12.22
N LEU A 192 -9.44 23.72 -13.40
CA LEU A 192 -8.63 23.84 -14.63
C LEU A 192 -8.39 25.32 -14.93
#